data_AF-A0A840PX81-F1
#
_entry.id   AF-A0A840PX81-F1
#
_cell.length_a   1.000
_cell.length_b   1.000
_cell.length_c   1.000
_cell.angle_alpha   90.00
_cell.angle_beta   90.00
_cell.angle_gamma   90.00
#
_symmetry.space_group_name_H-M   'P 1'
#
loop_
_entity.id
_entity.type
_entity.pdbx_description
1 polymer ?
#
loop_
_entity_poly.entity_id
_entity_poly.type
_entity_poly.pdbx_seq_one_letter_code
_entity_poly.pdbx_strand_id
1 'polypeptide(L)'
;MIALLVRLRPLMLGCLLAAGLLLSPGVAMASPVTPPEDAPSQEARPPYSLLHMNVCLSGYAGCYAKTQYPKIVDEVVERIQANDVNAVTLNEACSGDVAEIAARTGYHYRFATVIYRGAPLDCRTPGGRGVFGNAVLTKEAIRASEDAPFSVFSGVEQRRWLCVTTARRVDVCTTHLSTDGEAPGTTNSIQCAELAQVLASRGRPTIFAGDVNRRGSCAPQNHWTLTDAEATQAPGIQHAYGNLTSPALEIEPATYTDHDALVIRAGLPK
;
A
#
# COMPACT_ATOMS: atom_id res chain seq x y z
N MET A 1 -57.88 -4.78 8.79
CA MET A 1 -57.15 -5.34 9.94
C MET A 1 -55.93 -4.45 10.14
N ILE A 2 -55.95 -3.35 10.91
CA ILE A 2 -56.18 -3.15 12.36
C ILE A 2 -55.30 -4.04 13.24
N ALA A 3 -54.42 -3.37 14.01
CA ALA A 3 -53.72 -3.70 15.27
C ALA A 3 -52.19 -3.57 15.09
N LEU A 4 -51.49 -2.49 15.48
CA LEU A 4 -51.41 -1.72 16.73
C LEU A 4 -50.75 -2.52 17.88
N LEU A 5 -49.53 -2.12 18.31
CA LEU A 5 -48.98 -2.14 19.69
C LEU A 5 -47.51 -1.64 19.63
N VAL A 6 -47.12 -0.41 19.98
CA VAL A 6 -47.15 0.32 21.28
C VAL A 6 -45.96 0.00 22.20
N ARG A 7 -45.03 1.00 22.31
CA ARG A 7 -44.36 1.56 23.53
C ARG A 7 -43.50 0.61 24.41
N LEU A 8 -42.50 1.00 25.22
CA LEU A 8 -42.03 2.27 25.81
C LEU A 8 -40.59 2.03 26.37
N ARG A 9 -39.80 3.08 26.59
CA ARG A 9 -38.51 3.12 27.32
C ARG A 9 -38.67 2.81 28.84
N PRO A 10 -37.56 2.57 29.56
CA PRO A 10 -37.17 3.61 30.53
C PRO A 10 -35.66 3.91 30.61
N LEU A 11 -35.38 5.17 31.01
CA LEU A 11 -34.14 5.66 31.61
C LEU A 11 -33.92 4.99 32.98
N MET A 12 -32.65 4.79 33.37
CA MET A 12 -32.24 4.68 34.77
C MET A 12 -31.18 5.75 35.06
N LEU A 13 -31.55 6.64 35.98
CA LEU A 13 -30.77 7.69 36.61
C LEU A 13 -30.30 7.15 37.97
N GLY A 14 -29.03 7.33 38.34
CA GLY A 14 -28.50 6.94 39.65
C GLY A 14 -27.50 7.96 40.19
N CYS A 15 -27.96 8.78 41.14
CA CYS A 15 -27.20 9.72 41.98
C CYS A 15 -26.67 9.04 43.26
N LEU A 16 -25.72 9.74 43.93
CA LEU A 16 -25.43 9.85 45.39
C LEU A 16 -23.93 9.60 45.68
N LEU A 17 -23.11 10.64 45.96
CA LEU A 17 -22.90 11.37 47.23
C LEU A 17 -22.31 10.50 48.36
N ALA A 18 -21.09 10.83 48.84
CA ALA A 18 -20.80 11.06 50.25
C ALA A 18 -19.37 11.60 50.48
N ALA A 19 -19.26 12.48 51.46
CA ALA A 19 -18.12 13.29 51.86
C ALA A 19 -17.20 12.61 52.89
N GLY A 20 -15.94 13.07 52.91
CA GLY A 20 -15.30 13.55 54.13
C GLY A 20 -14.45 12.56 54.94
N LEU A 21 -13.16 12.85 55.05
CA LEU A 21 -12.45 12.85 56.35
C LEU A 21 -11.15 13.66 56.26
N LEU A 22 -11.11 14.73 57.07
CA LEU A 22 -9.97 15.59 57.35
C LEU A 22 -9.03 14.89 58.35
N LEU A 23 -7.74 14.81 58.03
CA LEU A 23 -6.65 14.62 59.02
C LEU A 23 -5.44 15.48 58.60
N SER A 24 -4.95 16.23 59.57
CA SER A 24 -3.97 17.33 59.47
C SER A 24 -2.50 16.84 59.48
N PRO A 25 -1.46 17.72 59.53
CA PRO A 25 -0.29 17.64 58.66
C PRO A 25 0.94 17.03 59.34
N GLY A 26 1.59 16.07 58.69
CA GLY A 26 2.96 15.66 59.01
C GLY A 26 3.93 16.29 58.01
N VAL A 27 4.54 17.41 58.37
CA VAL A 27 5.61 18.02 57.55
C VAL A 27 6.90 17.23 57.79
N ALA A 28 7.07 16.14 57.04
CA ALA A 28 8.37 15.50 56.89
C ALA A 28 9.14 16.27 55.80
N MET A 29 10.24 16.91 56.19
CA MET A 29 11.21 17.50 55.26
C MET A 29 11.90 16.36 54.49
N ALA A 30 11.26 15.89 53.42
CA ALA A 30 11.91 15.06 52.42
C ALA A 30 12.91 15.94 51.66
N SER A 31 14.18 15.53 51.69
CA SER A 31 15.18 16.08 50.77
C SER A 31 14.66 15.90 49.34
N PRO A 32 14.82 16.89 48.44
CA PRO A 32 14.43 16.73 47.05
C PRO A 32 15.28 15.62 46.44
N VAL A 33 14.73 14.41 46.39
CA VAL A 33 15.18 13.39 45.45
C VAL A 33 14.82 13.93 44.10
N THR A 34 15.82 14.44 43.40
CA THR A 34 15.69 14.81 41.98
C THR A 34 15.22 13.53 41.29
N PRO A 35 14.03 13.53 40.66
CA PRO A 35 13.65 12.39 39.84
C PRO A 35 14.76 12.17 38.80
N PRO A 36 15.14 10.92 38.53
CA PRO A 36 16.09 10.65 37.45
C PRO A 36 15.57 11.34 36.21
N GLU A 37 16.40 12.22 35.67
CA GLU A 37 16.20 12.94 34.42
C GLU A 37 15.66 11.95 33.41
N ASP A 38 14.40 12.14 32.99
CA ASP A 38 13.71 11.27 32.04
C ASP A 38 14.65 11.03 30.88
N ALA A 39 15.17 9.81 30.77
CA ALA A 39 15.97 9.41 29.63
C ALA A 39 15.14 9.78 28.40
N PRO A 40 15.70 10.52 27.42
CA PRO A 40 14.94 10.99 26.28
C PRO A 40 14.19 9.80 25.72
N SER A 41 12.86 9.88 25.74
CA SER A 41 12.02 8.91 25.07
C SER A 41 12.60 8.82 23.66
N GLN A 42 13.13 7.66 23.29
CA GLN A 42 13.55 7.43 21.92
C GLN A 42 12.28 7.62 21.10
N GLU A 43 12.08 8.83 20.56
CA GLU A 43 10.96 9.12 19.69
C GLU A 43 10.98 8.03 18.62
N ALA A 44 9.95 7.19 18.65
CA ALA A 44 9.85 6.10 17.71
C ALA A 44 9.94 6.71 16.32
N ARG A 45 10.97 6.31 15.54
CA ARG A 45 11.14 6.80 14.18
C ARG A 45 9.79 6.67 13.46
N PRO A 46 9.34 7.70 12.72
CA PRO A 46 8.06 7.62 12.04
C PRO A 46 8.05 6.40 11.11
N PRO A 47 6.92 5.67 11.04
CA PRO A 47 6.82 4.46 10.24
C PRO A 47 7.11 4.78 8.77
N TYR A 48 7.65 3.78 8.06
CA TYR A 48 7.72 3.82 6.62
C TYR A 48 6.33 3.52 6.05
N SER A 49 5.79 4.44 5.26
CA SER A 49 4.44 4.33 4.71
C SER A 49 4.45 4.16 3.19
N LEU A 50 3.54 3.32 2.68
CA LEU A 50 3.40 3.02 1.27
C LEU A 50 1.92 3.03 0.86
N LEU A 51 1.62 3.72 -0.24
CA LEU A 51 0.34 3.63 -0.94
C LEU A 51 0.46 2.66 -2.13
N HIS A 52 -0.51 1.78 -2.31
CA HIS A 52 -0.62 0.95 -3.50
C HIS A 52 -1.97 1.14 -4.17
N MET A 53 -1.95 1.23 -5.50
CA MET A 53 -3.16 1.23 -6.33
C MET A 53 -2.89 0.49 -7.65
N ASN A 54 -3.72 -0.48 -8.00
CA ASN A 54 -3.95 -0.80 -9.41
C ASN A 54 -4.91 0.25 -10.00
N VAL A 55 -4.43 1.05 -10.97
CA VAL A 55 -5.16 2.21 -11.50
C VAL A 55 -5.94 1.92 -12.78
N CYS A 56 -5.84 0.70 -13.33
CA CYS A 56 -6.64 0.24 -14.47
C CYS A 56 -6.67 1.22 -15.65
N LEU A 57 -5.51 1.82 -15.97
CA LEU A 57 -5.43 3.10 -16.65
C LEU A 57 -4.97 3.01 -18.11
N SER A 58 -4.74 1.79 -18.59
CA SER A 58 -4.17 1.48 -19.91
C SER A 58 -5.08 1.81 -21.10
N GLY A 59 -6.39 1.76 -20.87
CA GLY A 59 -7.42 1.88 -21.92
C GLY A 59 -7.58 0.64 -22.81
N TYR A 60 -6.97 -0.51 -22.46
CA TYR A 60 -7.10 -1.77 -23.22
C TYR A 60 -8.03 -2.79 -22.58
N ALA A 61 -7.79 -3.10 -21.31
CA ALA A 61 -8.67 -3.97 -20.58
C ALA A 61 -10.02 -3.25 -20.41
N GLY A 62 -11.11 -4.00 -20.34
CA GLY A 62 -12.38 -3.47 -19.80
C GLY A 62 -12.28 -3.19 -18.30
N CYS A 63 -11.07 -2.90 -17.81
CA CYS A 63 -10.58 -2.98 -16.45
C CYS A 63 -11.49 -2.21 -15.50
N TYR A 64 -12.07 -1.10 -15.94
CA TYR A 64 -13.25 -0.59 -15.26
C TYR A 64 -14.06 0.35 -16.15
N ALA A 65 -15.33 0.04 -16.37
CA ALA A 65 -16.24 0.92 -17.11
C ALA A 65 -16.43 2.30 -16.44
N LYS A 66 -16.09 2.44 -15.15
CA LYS A 66 -16.15 3.73 -14.45
C LYS A 66 -14.79 4.42 -14.29
N THR A 67 -13.69 3.88 -14.85
CA THR A 67 -12.44 4.64 -14.91
C THR A 67 -12.68 5.88 -15.74
N GLN A 68 -12.45 7.03 -15.11
CA GLN A 68 -12.66 8.34 -15.71
C GLN A 68 -11.33 9.05 -15.77
N TYR A 69 -10.75 9.12 -16.97
CA TYR A 69 -9.59 9.96 -17.21
C TYR A 69 -10.02 11.43 -17.38
N PRO A 70 -9.33 12.42 -16.79
CA PRO A 70 -8.13 12.30 -15.95
C PRO A 70 -8.40 12.12 -14.44
N LYS A 71 -9.65 12.00 -13.99
CA LYS A 71 -10.02 11.97 -12.55
C LYS A 71 -9.30 10.91 -11.71
N ILE A 72 -8.98 9.75 -12.28
CA ILE A 72 -8.18 8.73 -11.60
C ILE A 72 -6.76 9.23 -11.27
N VAL A 73 -6.18 10.09 -12.11
CA VAL A 73 -4.89 10.74 -11.83
C VAL A 73 -5.04 11.72 -10.66
N ASP A 74 -6.13 12.47 -10.63
CA ASP A 74 -6.46 13.37 -9.51
C ASP A 74 -6.63 12.59 -8.21
N GLU A 75 -7.38 11.50 -8.22
CA GLU A 75 -7.60 10.64 -7.04
C GLU A 75 -6.29 10.08 -6.49
N VAL A 76 -5.37 9.63 -7.36
CA VAL A 76 -4.04 9.17 -6.91
C VAL A 76 -3.28 10.30 -6.21
N VAL A 77 -3.27 11.52 -6.77
CA VAL A 77 -2.60 12.69 -6.17
C VAL A 77 -3.23 13.05 -4.82
N GLU A 78 -4.56 13.10 -4.75
CA GLU A 78 -5.30 13.38 -3.52
C GLU A 78 -4.98 12.37 -2.42
N ARG A 79 -4.95 11.07 -2.74
CA ARG A 79 -4.60 10.02 -1.77
C ARG A 79 -3.16 10.12 -1.29
N ILE A 80 -2.22 10.42 -2.18
CA ILE A 80 -0.81 10.64 -1.79
C ILE A 80 -0.71 11.79 -0.78
N GLN A 81 -1.41 12.89 -1.05
CA GLN A 81 -1.40 14.08 -0.19
C GLN A 81 -2.12 13.84 1.13
N ALA A 82 -3.29 13.18 1.11
CA ALA A 82 -4.09 12.90 2.30
C ALA A 82 -3.38 11.93 3.27
N ASN A 83 -2.67 10.93 2.74
CA ASN A 83 -1.99 9.93 3.55
C ASN A 83 -0.55 10.29 3.93
N ASP A 84 0.03 11.32 3.30
CA ASP A 84 1.42 11.75 3.47
C ASP A 84 2.44 10.60 3.39
N VAL A 85 2.26 9.67 2.45
CA VAL A 85 3.07 8.44 2.39
C VAL A 85 4.56 8.70 2.09
N ASN A 86 5.42 7.69 2.25
CA ASN A 86 6.82 7.78 1.84
C ASN A 86 7.04 7.26 0.42
N ALA A 87 6.25 6.27 0.01
CA ALA A 87 6.32 5.66 -1.29
C ALA A 87 4.94 5.34 -1.84
N VAL A 88 4.88 5.19 -3.16
CA VAL A 88 3.68 4.82 -3.91
C VAL A 88 4.08 3.73 -4.90
N THR A 89 3.22 2.75 -5.07
CA THR A 89 3.34 1.73 -6.10
C THR A 89 2.08 1.74 -6.94
N LEU A 90 2.24 1.77 -8.26
CA LEU A 90 1.10 1.79 -9.18
C LEU A 90 1.22 0.62 -10.14
N ASN A 91 0.15 -0.17 -10.25
CA ASN A 91 -0.01 -1.14 -11.34
C ASN A 91 -0.98 -0.62 -12.38
N GLU A 92 -0.86 -1.16 -13.59
CA GLU A 92 -1.65 -0.78 -14.75
C GLU A 92 -1.62 0.72 -15.09
N ALA A 93 -0.49 1.37 -14.81
CA ALA A 93 -0.31 2.80 -14.99
C ALA A 93 0.24 3.13 -16.37
N CYS A 94 0.06 4.40 -16.76
CA CYS A 94 0.66 4.99 -17.95
C CYS A 94 1.84 5.87 -17.57
N SER A 95 2.97 5.75 -18.27
CA SER A 95 4.21 6.41 -17.88
C SER A 95 4.13 7.94 -17.88
N GLY A 96 3.33 8.53 -18.77
CA GLY A 96 3.06 9.97 -18.80
C GLY A 96 2.24 10.43 -17.59
N ASP A 97 1.22 9.66 -17.23
CA ASP A 97 0.36 9.96 -16.07
C ASP A 97 1.16 9.81 -14.76
N VAL A 98 2.05 8.82 -14.67
CA VAL A 98 2.99 8.68 -13.55
C VAL A 98 3.93 9.88 -13.43
N ALA A 99 4.44 10.39 -14.56
CA ALA A 99 5.27 11.59 -14.56
C ALA A 99 4.49 12.83 -14.10
N GLU A 100 3.21 12.95 -14.48
CA GLU A 100 2.33 14.01 -14.00
C GLU A 100 2.09 13.91 -12.49
N ILE A 101 1.77 12.73 -11.98
CA ILE A 101 1.58 12.47 -10.53
C ILE A 101 2.85 12.86 -9.76
N ALA A 102 4.03 12.44 -10.26
CA ALA A 102 5.31 12.77 -9.66
C ALA A 102 5.54 14.29 -9.63
N ALA A 103 5.25 15.00 -10.73
CA ALA A 103 5.38 16.45 -10.78
C ALA A 103 4.44 17.18 -9.81
N ARG A 104 3.19 16.71 -9.68
CA ARG A 104 2.18 17.31 -8.78
C ARG A 104 2.44 17.06 -7.30
N THR A 105 3.13 15.97 -6.98
CA THR A 105 3.40 15.56 -5.58
C THR A 105 4.84 15.85 -5.13
N GLY A 106 5.74 16.17 -6.06
CA GLY A 106 7.17 16.35 -5.79
C GLY A 106 7.92 15.04 -5.58
N TYR A 107 7.34 13.89 -5.95
CA TYR A 107 7.96 12.58 -5.78
C TYR A 107 8.95 12.28 -6.90
N HIS A 108 9.98 11.50 -6.58
CA HIS A 108 10.83 10.85 -7.57
C HIS A 108 10.15 9.58 -8.08
N TYR A 109 10.39 9.16 -9.32
CA TYR A 109 9.78 7.93 -9.83
C TYR A 109 10.71 7.07 -10.70
N ARG A 110 10.33 5.80 -10.81
CA ARG A 110 10.81 4.83 -11.81
C ARG A 110 9.62 4.09 -12.38
N PHE A 111 9.78 3.64 -13.61
CA PHE A 111 8.72 2.98 -14.38
C PHE A 111 9.29 1.75 -15.07
N ALA A 112 8.57 0.64 -14.99
CA ALA A 112 8.89 -0.60 -15.70
C ALA A 112 7.81 -0.86 -16.76
N THR A 113 8.21 -0.76 -18.02
CA THR A 113 7.32 -0.89 -19.18
C THR A 113 6.99 -2.35 -19.45
N VAL A 114 5.70 -2.66 -19.57
CA VAL A 114 5.22 -3.97 -20.01
C VAL A 114 5.43 -4.12 -21.52
N ILE A 115 5.89 -5.31 -21.92
CA ILE A 115 6.07 -5.67 -23.33
C ILE A 115 4.87 -6.52 -23.78
N TYR A 116 4.14 -6.05 -24.76
CA TYR A 116 2.97 -6.71 -25.34
C TYR A 116 3.24 -7.07 -26.79
N ARG A 117 3.13 -8.35 -27.15
CA ARG A 117 3.47 -8.86 -28.51
C ARG A 117 4.88 -8.44 -28.97
N GLY A 118 5.84 -8.42 -28.05
CA GLY A 118 7.25 -8.11 -28.35
C GLY A 118 7.58 -6.62 -28.48
N ALA A 119 6.64 -5.71 -28.21
CA ALA A 119 6.88 -4.27 -28.20
C ALA A 119 6.32 -3.60 -26.93
N PRO A 120 6.83 -2.42 -26.52
CA PRO A 120 6.18 -1.59 -25.51
C PRO A 120 4.70 -1.36 -25.82
N LEU A 121 3.83 -1.48 -24.82
CA LEU A 121 2.41 -1.24 -24.99
C LEU A 121 2.08 0.24 -24.76
N ASP A 122 1.71 0.98 -25.80
CA ASP A 122 1.30 2.39 -25.67
C ASP A 122 -0.03 2.50 -24.92
N CYS A 123 -0.15 3.42 -23.97
CA CYS A 123 -1.44 3.74 -23.37
C CYS A 123 -2.40 4.38 -24.37
N ARG A 124 -3.68 3.96 -24.34
CA ARG A 124 -4.73 4.42 -25.25
C ARG A 124 -5.85 5.10 -24.48
N THR A 125 -6.61 5.95 -25.17
CA THR A 125 -7.85 6.57 -24.67
C THR A 125 -7.70 7.43 -23.40
N PRO A 126 -7.23 8.69 -23.52
CA PRO A 126 -6.67 9.30 -24.73
C PRO A 126 -5.27 8.76 -25.02
N GLY A 127 -4.82 8.92 -26.27
CA GLY A 127 -3.42 8.63 -26.64
C GLY A 127 -2.46 9.70 -26.11
N GLY A 128 -1.15 9.46 -26.25
CA GLY A 128 -0.10 10.42 -25.84
C GLY A 128 0.28 10.34 -24.37
N ARG A 129 -0.27 9.39 -23.60
CA ARG A 129 -0.01 9.19 -22.17
C ARG A 129 1.21 8.29 -21.87
N GLY A 130 2.03 8.04 -22.89
CA GLY A 130 3.21 7.17 -22.81
C GLY A 130 2.86 5.68 -22.89
N VAL A 131 3.62 4.85 -22.17
CA VAL A 131 3.54 3.38 -22.22
C VAL A 131 2.97 2.79 -20.93
N PHE A 132 2.39 1.61 -21.03
CA PHE A 132 1.76 0.85 -19.95
C PHE A 132 2.77 0.09 -19.10
N GLY A 133 2.51 0.00 -17.79
CA GLY A 133 3.31 -0.81 -16.90
C GLY A 133 3.15 -0.49 -15.42
N ASN A 134 4.24 -0.70 -14.67
CA ASN A 134 4.29 -0.56 -13.23
C ASN A 134 5.18 0.63 -12.84
N ALA A 135 4.84 1.31 -11.75
CA ALA A 135 5.61 2.43 -11.25
C ALA A 135 5.89 2.33 -9.76
N VAL A 136 7.04 2.86 -9.37
CA VAL A 136 7.34 3.19 -7.97
C VAL A 136 7.65 4.68 -7.91
N LEU A 137 6.95 5.40 -7.02
CA LEU A 137 7.21 6.78 -6.69
C LEU A 137 7.66 6.89 -5.23
N THR A 138 8.60 7.78 -4.92
CA THR A 138 9.11 7.98 -3.55
C THR A 138 9.29 9.46 -3.25
N LYS A 139 8.90 9.87 -2.04
CA LYS A 139 9.13 11.23 -1.54
C LYS A 139 10.63 11.56 -1.47
N GLU A 140 11.44 10.54 -1.18
CA GLU A 140 12.89 10.63 -1.11
C GLU A 140 13.56 10.31 -2.45
N ALA A 141 14.79 10.77 -2.64
CA ALA A 141 15.55 10.46 -3.85
C ALA A 141 15.75 8.96 -4.04
N ILE A 142 15.52 8.49 -5.28
CA ILE A 142 15.83 7.12 -5.71
C ILE A 142 17.33 7.02 -6.01
N ARG A 143 18.02 6.13 -5.31
CA ARG A 143 19.49 5.92 -5.42
C ARG A 143 19.85 4.82 -6.40
N ALA A 144 19.02 3.80 -6.49
CA ALA A 144 19.18 2.69 -7.43
C ALA A 144 17.80 2.18 -7.84
N SER A 145 17.73 1.53 -9.00
CA SER A 145 16.52 0.89 -9.48
C SER A 145 16.88 -0.34 -10.30
N GLU A 146 16.03 -1.36 -10.21
CA GLU A 146 16.17 -2.62 -10.93
C GLU A 146 14.77 -3.07 -11.37
N ASP A 147 14.66 -3.54 -12.61
CA ASP A 147 13.45 -4.16 -13.13
C ASP A 147 13.82 -5.29 -14.09
N ALA A 148 13.00 -6.34 -14.12
CA ALA A 148 13.19 -7.46 -15.04
C ALA A 148 11.83 -8.08 -15.41
N PRO A 149 11.72 -8.75 -16.58
CA PRO A 149 10.56 -9.57 -16.86
C PRO A 149 10.59 -10.82 -16.00
N PHE A 150 9.42 -11.38 -15.73
CA PHE A 150 9.36 -12.76 -15.26
C PHE A 150 9.78 -13.74 -16.36
N SER A 151 10.24 -14.93 -15.96
CA SER A 151 10.71 -15.96 -16.90
C SER A 151 9.60 -16.53 -17.78
N VAL A 152 8.36 -16.46 -17.29
CA VAL A 152 7.15 -16.91 -17.99
C VAL A 152 6.11 -15.80 -18.10
N PHE A 153 5.31 -15.86 -19.16
CA PHE A 153 4.17 -14.97 -19.36
C PHE A 153 3.03 -15.72 -20.05
N SER A 154 1.80 -15.29 -19.77
CA SER A 154 0.59 -15.85 -20.38
C SER A 154 0.17 -15.00 -21.59
N GLY A 155 -0.18 -15.69 -22.68
CA GLY A 155 -0.61 -15.04 -23.91
C GLY A 155 0.49 -14.17 -24.52
N VAL A 156 0.28 -12.85 -24.50
CA VAL A 156 1.12 -11.89 -25.23
C VAL A 156 1.69 -10.77 -24.36
N GLU A 157 1.38 -10.76 -23.06
CA GLU A 157 1.77 -9.70 -22.13
C GLU A 157 2.91 -10.18 -21.22
N GLN A 158 4.12 -9.67 -21.44
CA GLN A 158 5.28 -9.93 -20.59
C GLN A 158 5.29 -8.95 -19.40
N ARG A 159 4.80 -9.45 -18.27
CA ARG A 159 4.77 -8.75 -16.98
C ARG A 159 6.16 -8.67 -16.34
N ARG A 160 6.39 -7.64 -15.52
CA ARG A 160 7.68 -7.28 -14.94
C ARG A 160 7.53 -6.85 -13.49
N TRP A 161 8.55 -7.12 -12.68
CA TRP A 161 8.70 -6.50 -11.36
C TRP A 161 9.61 -5.26 -11.45
N LEU A 162 9.43 -4.34 -10.52
CA LEU A 162 10.25 -3.13 -10.36
C LEU A 162 10.58 -2.96 -8.88
N CYS A 163 11.85 -2.71 -8.57
CA CYS A 163 12.34 -2.35 -7.25
C CYS A 163 13.19 -1.08 -7.31
N VAL A 164 13.06 -0.21 -6.31
CA VAL A 164 13.92 0.97 -6.16
C VAL A 164 14.49 1.03 -4.75
N THR A 165 15.73 1.50 -4.62
CA THR A 165 16.34 1.77 -3.32
C THR A 165 16.27 3.28 -3.04
N THR A 166 15.65 3.67 -1.93
CA THR A 166 15.51 5.08 -1.53
C THR A 166 16.78 5.63 -0.86
N ALA A 167 16.83 6.95 -0.64
CA ALA A 167 17.90 7.59 0.11
C ALA A 167 18.04 7.07 1.56
N ARG A 168 16.93 6.62 2.19
CA ARG A 168 16.94 5.92 3.48
C ARG A 168 17.30 4.44 3.40
N ARG A 169 17.69 3.95 2.22
CA ARG A 169 18.09 2.55 1.98
C ARG A 169 16.96 1.54 2.24
N VAL A 170 15.74 1.93 1.95
CA VAL A 170 14.59 1.03 1.88
C VAL A 170 14.39 0.62 0.43
N ASP A 171 14.21 -0.68 0.20
CA ASP A 171 13.81 -1.20 -1.10
C ASP A 171 12.28 -1.18 -1.20
N VAL A 172 11.77 -0.43 -2.17
CA VAL A 172 10.34 -0.38 -2.49
C VAL A 172 10.11 -1.11 -3.80
N CYS A 173 9.29 -2.17 -3.76
CA CYS A 173 9.04 -3.03 -4.90
C CYS A 173 7.57 -3.08 -5.29
N THR A 174 7.30 -3.35 -6.57
CA THR A 174 5.95 -3.62 -7.07
C THR A 174 6.01 -4.58 -8.25
N THR A 175 4.89 -5.23 -8.52
CA THR A 175 4.67 -6.04 -9.73
C THR A 175 3.17 -6.19 -9.97
N HIS A 176 2.81 -6.67 -11.16
CA HIS A 176 1.47 -7.10 -11.51
C HIS A 176 1.58 -8.52 -12.08
N LEU A 177 1.05 -9.54 -11.39
CA LEU A 177 1.21 -10.96 -11.80
C LEU A 177 0.09 -11.45 -12.71
N SER A 178 0.33 -12.45 -13.54
CA SER A 178 -0.65 -12.99 -14.50
C SER A 178 -1.98 -13.42 -13.87
N THR A 179 -3.07 -13.35 -14.63
CA THR A 179 -4.45 -13.63 -14.17
C THR A 179 -4.90 -15.08 -14.37
N ASP A 180 -4.01 -15.97 -14.81
CA ASP A 180 -4.33 -17.35 -15.23
C ASP A 180 -4.53 -18.34 -14.06
N GLY A 181 -4.71 -17.82 -12.84
CA GLY A 181 -5.05 -18.57 -11.64
C GLY A 181 -3.85 -19.16 -10.90
N GLU A 182 -4.11 -19.70 -9.72
CA GLU A 182 -3.06 -20.03 -8.73
C GLU A 182 -2.60 -21.48 -8.70
N ALA A 183 -3.21 -22.33 -9.53
CA ALA A 183 -2.91 -23.76 -9.53
C ALA A 183 -1.43 -24.02 -9.86
N PRO A 184 -0.80 -25.08 -9.31
CA PRO A 184 0.58 -25.42 -9.64
C PRO A 184 0.79 -25.54 -11.16
N GLY A 185 1.80 -24.83 -11.68
CA GLY A 185 2.16 -24.85 -13.10
C GLY A 185 1.52 -23.75 -13.95
N THR A 186 0.61 -22.94 -13.40
CA THR A 186 0.15 -21.72 -14.08
C THR A 186 1.25 -20.67 -14.13
N THR A 187 1.12 -19.70 -15.04
CA THR A 187 2.05 -18.57 -15.15
C THR A 187 2.12 -17.81 -13.83
N ASN A 188 0.98 -17.47 -13.22
CA ASN A 188 0.95 -16.81 -11.92
C ASN A 188 1.70 -17.61 -10.85
N SER A 189 1.52 -18.94 -10.77
CA SER A 189 2.20 -19.76 -9.76
C SER A 189 3.72 -19.70 -9.88
N ILE A 190 4.25 -19.70 -11.11
CA ILE A 190 5.68 -19.60 -11.39
C ILE A 190 6.18 -18.17 -11.09
N GLN A 191 5.47 -17.15 -11.57
CA GLN A 191 5.83 -15.74 -11.29
C GLN A 191 5.80 -15.42 -9.79
N CYS A 192 4.89 -16.02 -9.03
CA CYS A 192 4.82 -15.88 -7.59
C CYS A 192 6.05 -16.46 -6.89
N ALA A 193 6.53 -17.63 -7.33
CA ALA A 193 7.77 -18.22 -6.84
C ALA A 193 9.00 -17.37 -7.20
N GLU A 194 9.04 -16.80 -8.41
CA GLU A 194 10.09 -15.86 -8.82
C GLU A 194 10.04 -14.56 -7.99
N LEU A 195 8.85 -14.00 -7.75
CA LEU A 195 8.68 -12.82 -6.91
C LEU A 195 9.22 -13.07 -5.49
N ALA A 196 8.93 -14.24 -4.91
CA ALA A 196 9.45 -14.63 -3.61
C ALA A 196 10.99 -14.62 -3.59
N GLN A 197 11.63 -15.11 -4.66
CA GLN A 197 13.10 -15.10 -4.80
C GLN A 197 13.65 -13.67 -4.96
N VAL A 198 12.99 -12.83 -5.77
CA VAL A 198 13.37 -11.42 -5.95
C VAL A 198 13.33 -10.71 -4.60
N LEU A 199 12.26 -10.85 -3.83
CA LEU A 199 12.12 -10.22 -2.51
C LEU A 199 13.09 -10.81 -1.49
N ALA A 200 13.30 -12.13 -1.47
CA ALA A 200 14.26 -12.78 -0.57
C ALA A 200 15.71 -12.37 -0.84
N SER A 201 16.05 -12.03 -2.08
CA SER A 201 17.39 -11.57 -2.46
C SER A 201 17.70 -10.14 -1.98
N ARG A 202 16.68 -9.39 -1.52
CA ARG A 202 16.89 -8.03 -1.03
C ARG A 202 17.59 -8.07 0.33
N GLY A 203 18.80 -7.52 0.39
CA GLY A 203 19.60 -7.42 1.63
C GLY A 203 19.28 -6.20 2.50
N ARG A 204 18.18 -5.49 2.24
CA ARG A 204 17.79 -4.24 2.90
C ARG A 204 16.39 -4.37 3.52
N PRO A 205 15.95 -3.41 4.34
CA PRO A 205 14.54 -3.27 4.66
C PRO A 205 13.74 -3.13 3.35
N THR A 206 12.77 -4.01 3.15
CA THR A 206 12.00 -4.13 1.91
C THR A 206 10.53 -4.04 2.23
N ILE A 207 9.84 -3.22 1.43
CA ILE A 207 8.39 -3.13 1.39
C ILE A 207 7.93 -3.28 -0.06
N PHE A 208 6.94 -4.12 -0.26
CA PHE A 208 6.35 -4.42 -1.56
C PHE A 208 4.84 -4.19 -1.47
N ALA A 209 4.26 -3.69 -2.56
CA ALA A 209 2.84 -3.86 -2.81
C ALA A 209 2.53 -3.94 -4.31
N GLY A 210 1.53 -4.73 -4.64
CA GLY A 210 1.15 -5.03 -6.01
C GLY A 210 -0.12 -5.86 -6.10
N ASP A 211 -0.79 -5.76 -7.25
CA ASP A 211 -1.81 -6.69 -7.68
C ASP A 211 -1.14 -8.00 -8.11
N VAL A 212 -1.26 -9.02 -7.27
CA VAL A 212 -0.67 -10.33 -7.52
C VAL A 212 -1.66 -11.29 -8.17
N ASN A 213 -2.88 -10.85 -8.50
CA ASN A 213 -3.93 -11.65 -9.15
C ASN A 213 -4.17 -13.01 -8.48
N ARG A 214 -4.01 -13.04 -7.16
CA ARG A 214 -4.06 -14.27 -6.38
C ARG A 214 -4.34 -13.99 -4.91
N ARG A 215 -4.97 -14.94 -4.22
CA ARG A 215 -5.26 -14.94 -2.79
C ARG A 215 -4.12 -15.53 -1.96
N GLY A 216 -3.39 -16.51 -2.50
CA GLY A 216 -2.23 -17.10 -1.83
C GLY A 216 -1.05 -16.14 -1.78
N SER A 217 -0.31 -16.10 -0.67
CA SER A 217 0.85 -15.22 -0.54
C SER A 217 2.03 -15.65 -1.43
N CYS A 218 2.74 -14.65 -2.00
CA CYS A 218 4.06 -14.82 -2.61
C CYS A 218 5.21 -14.36 -1.69
N ALA A 219 4.91 -13.97 -0.45
CA ALA A 219 5.93 -13.47 0.46
C ALA A 219 6.96 -14.57 0.77
N PRO A 220 8.26 -14.26 0.78
CA PRO A 220 9.25 -15.18 1.33
C PRO A 220 9.06 -15.34 2.85
N GLN A 221 9.61 -16.40 3.44
CA GLN A 221 9.34 -16.82 4.83
C GLN A 221 9.60 -15.73 5.90
N ASN A 222 10.55 -14.84 5.66
CA ASN A 222 10.91 -13.75 6.58
C ASN A 222 10.13 -12.44 6.32
N HIS A 223 9.13 -12.47 5.46
CA HIS A 223 8.25 -11.34 5.19
C HIS A 223 6.86 -11.57 5.76
N TRP A 224 6.25 -10.51 6.28
CA TRP A 224 4.82 -10.51 6.58
C TRP A 224 4.00 -10.44 5.27
N THR A 225 2.72 -10.78 5.38
CA THR A 225 1.74 -10.63 4.30
C THR A 225 0.53 -9.89 4.82
N LEU A 226 0.11 -8.85 4.10
CA LEU A 226 -1.17 -8.17 4.26
C LEU A 226 -1.91 -8.25 2.92
N THR A 227 -3.22 -8.42 2.94
CA THR A 227 -4.03 -8.55 1.72
C THR A 227 -5.27 -7.67 1.79
N ASP A 228 -5.79 -7.31 0.63
CA ASP A 228 -7.05 -6.60 0.48
C ASP A 228 -8.28 -7.51 0.52
N ALA A 229 -8.23 -8.60 1.31
CA ALA A 229 -9.31 -9.58 1.37
C ALA A 229 -10.66 -8.99 1.83
N GLU A 230 -10.63 -7.86 2.53
CA GLU A 230 -11.81 -7.12 3.00
C GLU A 230 -12.19 -5.95 2.07
N ALA A 231 -11.52 -5.78 0.93
CA ALA A 231 -11.87 -4.75 -0.04
C ALA A 231 -13.28 -4.94 -0.60
N THR A 232 -13.91 -3.84 -0.99
CA THR A 232 -15.21 -3.88 -1.65
C THR A 232 -15.04 -4.24 -3.13
N GLN A 233 -13.97 -3.76 -3.76
CA GLN A 233 -13.71 -3.95 -5.18
C GLN A 233 -12.50 -4.88 -5.37
N ALA A 234 -12.69 -5.92 -6.19
CA ALA A 234 -11.70 -6.97 -6.48
C ALA A 234 -10.97 -7.53 -5.23
N PRO A 235 -11.68 -8.07 -4.23
CA PRO A 235 -11.06 -8.45 -2.95
C PRO A 235 -10.07 -9.62 -3.05
N GLY A 236 -8.97 -9.47 -2.32
CA GLY A 236 -8.00 -10.51 -2.04
C GLY A 236 -7.00 -10.79 -3.16
N ILE A 237 -6.74 -9.81 -4.04
CA ILE A 237 -5.74 -9.94 -5.11
C ILE A 237 -4.63 -8.90 -5.05
N GLN A 238 -4.81 -7.79 -4.31
CA GLN A 238 -3.72 -6.86 -4.03
C GLN A 238 -3.09 -7.16 -2.69
N HIS A 239 -1.79 -7.38 -2.71
CA HIS A 239 -1.04 -7.79 -1.54
C HIS A 239 0.06 -6.79 -1.22
N ALA A 240 0.42 -6.75 0.06
CA ALA A 240 1.63 -6.11 0.53
C ALA A 240 2.50 -7.12 1.30
N TYR A 241 3.81 -7.02 1.07
CA TYR A 241 4.82 -7.85 1.73
C TYR A 241 5.93 -6.97 2.29
N GLY A 242 6.63 -7.43 3.32
CA GLY A 242 7.83 -6.75 3.77
C GLY A 242 8.49 -7.40 4.97
N ASN A 243 9.69 -6.94 5.29
CA ASN A 243 10.45 -7.35 6.47
C ASN A 243 10.62 -6.22 7.50
N LEU A 244 9.86 -5.12 7.32
CA LEU A 244 9.73 -4.06 8.31
C LEU A 244 8.95 -4.55 9.54
N THR A 245 9.07 -3.82 10.65
CA THR A 245 8.44 -4.16 11.92
C THR A 245 7.01 -3.64 12.03
N SER A 246 6.15 -4.31 12.80
CA SER A 246 4.80 -3.85 13.16
C SER A 246 3.96 -3.35 11.96
N PRO A 247 3.75 -4.18 10.93
CA PRO A 247 2.97 -3.79 9.76
C PRO A 247 1.50 -3.55 10.11
N ALA A 248 0.92 -2.52 9.52
CA ALA A 248 -0.51 -2.23 9.53
C ALA A 248 -0.98 -1.92 8.10
N LEU A 249 -2.19 -2.37 7.78
CA LEU A 249 -2.86 -2.12 6.51
C LEU A 249 -4.18 -1.38 6.77
N GLU A 250 -4.41 -0.36 5.96
CA GLU A 250 -5.69 0.31 5.79
C GLU A 250 -6.12 0.15 4.32
N ILE A 251 -7.37 -0.26 4.12
CA ILE A 251 -7.97 -0.40 2.78
C ILE A 251 -8.90 0.80 2.58
N GLU A 252 -8.66 1.57 1.54
CA GLU A 252 -9.45 2.76 1.24
C GLU A 252 -10.26 2.55 -0.05
N PRO A 253 -11.61 2.66 0.00
CA PRO A 253 -12.44 2.49 -1.19
C PRO A 253 -12.05 3.44 -2.31
N ALA A 254 -11.87 2.93 -3.53
CA ALA A 254 -11.50 3.74 -4.70
C ALA A 254 -12.70 4.11 -5.57
N THR A 255 -12.65 5.29 -6.20
CA THR A 255 -13.76 5.82 -7.00
C THR A 255 -13.61 5.50 -8.48
N TYR A 256 -12.40 5.70 -9.03
CA TYR A 256 -12.15 5.66 -10.48
C TYR A 256 -11.30 4.46 -10.95
N THR A 257 -11.18 3.44 -10.11
CA THR A 257 -10.64 2.12 -10.43
C THR A 257 -11.53 1.06 -9.75
N ASP A 258 -11.46 -0.19 -10.22
CA ASP A 258 -12.12 -1.37 -9.63
C ASP A 258 -11.27 -2.05 -8.55
N HIS A 259 -10.21 -1.38 -8.10
CA HIS A 259 -9.32 -1.85 -7.03
C HIS A 259 -9.28 -0.81 -5.91
N ASP A 260 -9.64 -1.22 -4.69
CA ASP A 260 -9.49 -0.33 -3.53
C ASP A 260 -8.00 -0.08 -3.24
N ALA A 261 -7.67 1.09 -2.72
CA ALA A 261 -6.29 1.45 -2.44
C ALA A 261 -5.80 0.80 -1.14
N LEU A 262 -4.51 0.48 -1.07
CA LEU A 262 -3.87 -0.03 0.14
C LEU A 262 -2.92 1.01 0.71
N VAL A 263 -3.09 1.35 1.99
CA VAL A 263 -2.14 2.18 2.74
C VAL A 263 -1.48 1.33 3.80
N ILE A 264 -0.19 1.10 3.63
CA ILE A 264 0.64 0.27 4.51
C ILE A 264 1.52 1.18 5.35
N ARG A 265 1.61 0.89 6.65
CA ARG A 265 2.52 1.57 7.58
C ARG A 265 3.30 0.51 8.35
N ALA A 266 4.62 0.60 8.36
CA ALA A 266 5.48 -0.33 9.09
C ALA A 266 6.73 0.37 9.66
N GLY A 267 7.15 0.02 10.86
CA GLY A 267 8.34 0.57 11.51
C GLY A 267 9.63 0.09 10.85
N LEU A 268 10.61 0.97 10.68
CA LEU A 268 11.93 0.57 10.21
C LEU A 268 12.66 -0.26 11.29
N PRO A 269 13.36 -1.33 10.90
CA PRO A 269 14.21 -2.07 11.84
C PRO A 269 15.29 -1.13 12.40
N LYS A 270 15.71 -1.40 13.65
CA LYS A 270 16.72 -0.61 14.35
C LYS A 270 18.10 -0.72 13.70
#